data_AF-A0A842WD18-F1
#
_entry.id   AF-A0A842WD18-F1
#
_cell.length_a   1.000
_cell.length_b   1.000
_cell.length_c   1.000
_cell.angle_alpha   90.00
_cell.angle_beta   90.00
_cell.angle_gamma   90.00
#
_symmetry.space_group_name_H-M   'P 1'
#
loop_
_entity.id
_entity.type
_entity.pdbx_description
1 polymer ?
#
loop_
_entity_poly.entity_id
_entity_poly.type
_entity_poly.pdbx_seq_one_letter_code
_entity_poly.pdbx_strand_id
1 'polypeptide(L)'
;MLYRDMALEEKGKKIYGLFEQHPLFGGLPNYEYTLADLRNMSAKRKRKFIEMMHAKGLEVPAKLQDRSDLRFMFGAVRVNRVGTIEYRGTDMNYPSYLLATSYLIKLAFDEIKKQNLQMLPSDIGLTEPFKREGDTVYLPPFYQVKRLERCSTLRGLASKPVTEYSSALFSFVLRTAKRKDRKRLEPISRMLQQKKTVSDEILDYVKKQGHGLGKVPNEILRGVALDSSERLSIDVEKTIKMLSR
;
A
#
# COMPACT_ATOMS: atom_id res chain seq x y z
N MET A 1 4.38 0.13 -15.83
CA MET A 1 3.15 0.93 -15.60
C MET A 1 3.32 1.65 -14.28
N LEU A 2 3.11 2.96 -14.23
CA LEU A 2 3.15 3.66 -12.94
C LEU A 2 1.90 3.38 -12.13
N TYR A 3 2.06 3.47 -10.83
CA TYR A 3 1.00 3.15 -9.90
C TYR A 3 -0.07 4.26 -9.92
N ARG A 4 -1.30 3.85 -10.26
CA ARG A 4 -2.54 4.64 -10.13
C ARG A 4 -2.52 6.01 -10.79
N ASP A 5 -2.59 7.07 -9.99
CA ASP A 5 -2.81 8.45 -10.38
C ASP A 5 -1.51 9.25 -10.48
N MET A 6 -0.35 8.59 -10.45
CA MET A 6 0.94 9.25 -10.50
C MET A 6 1.42 9.54 -11.91
N ALA A 7 2.12 10.66 -12.06
CA ALA A 7 2.94 10.98 -13.22
C ALA A 7 4.42 11.08 -12.81
N LEU A 8 5.31 10.60 -13.67
CA LEU A 8 6.74 10.83 -13.56
C LEU A 8 7.26 11.47 -14.84
N GLU A 9 8.31 12.28 -14.68
CA GLU A 9 9.11 12.76 -15.79
C GLU A 9 10.55 12.30 -15.55
N GLU A 10 11.09 11.54 -16.49
CA GLU A 10 12.46 11.06 -16.46
C GLU A 10 13.11 11.29 -17.82
N LYS A 11 14.21 12.05 -17.85
CA LYS A 11 14.96 12.39 -19.06
C LYS A 11 14.07 12.94 -20.19
N GLY A 12 13.13 13.83 -19.83
CA GLY A 12 12.18 14.45 -20.76
C GLY A 12 11.04 13.54 -21.23
N LYS A 13 10.96 12.29 -20.75
CA LYS A 13 9.83 11.39 -21.02
C LYS A 13 8.86 11.39 -19.86
N LYS A 14 7.60 11.69 -20.15
CA LYS A 14 6.50 11.57 -19.18
C LYS A 14 5.95 10.16 -19.20
N ILE A 15 5.91 9.52 -18.05
CA ILE A 15 5.26 8.24 -17.81
C ILE A 15 4.05 8.53 -16.94
N TYR A 16 2.88 8.00 -17.32
CA TYR A 16 1.63 8.21 -16.60
C TYR A 16 1.14 6.89 -16.01
N GLY A 17 0.58 6.99 -14.80
CA GLY A 17 -0.18 5.91 -14.20
C GLY A 17 -1.53 5.75 -14.88
N LEU A 18 -2.12 4.55 -14.76
CA LEU A 18 -3.37 4.20 -15.44
C LEU A 18 -4.54 5.16 -15.12
N PHE A 19 -4.54 5.73 -13.93
CA PHE A 19 -5.60 6.60 -13.41
C PHE A 19 -5.12 8.05 -13.22
N GLU A 20 -4.03 8.48 -13.85
CA GLU A 20 -3.49 9.83 -13.68
C GLU A 20 -4.52 10.91 -14.05
N GLN A 21 -5.21 10.73 -15.17
CA GLN A 21 -6.28 11.64 -15.61
C GLN A 21 -7.60 11.42 -14.85
N HIS A 22 -7.69 10.37 -14.04
CA HIS A 22 -8.89 9.98 -13.32
C HIS A 22 -8.61 9.56 -11.87
N PRO A 23 -8.03 10.46 -11.05
CA PRO A 23 -7.60 10.16 -9.68
C PRO A 23 -8.75 9.73 -8.77
N LEU A 24 -9.98 10.12 -9.11
CA LEU A 24 -11.19 9.69 -8.40
C LEU A 24 -11.31 8.15 -8.30
N PHE A 25 -10.81 7.40 -9.27
CA PHE A 25 -10.92 5.94 -9.32
C PHE A 25 -9.70 5.22 -8.73
N GLY A 26 -8.51 5.71 -9.07
CA GLY A 26 -7.25 5.05 -8.72
C GLY A 26 -6.54 5.66 -7.52
N GLY A 27 -6.75 6.93 -7.22
CA GLY A 27 -6.01 7.63 -6.16
C GLY A 27 -6.33 7.12 -4.75
N LEU A 28 -5.44 7.46 -3.83
CA LEU A 28 -5.67 7.25 -2.40
C LEU A 28 -6.90 8.08 -1.96
N PRO A 29 -7.87 7.50 -1.23
CA PRO A 29 -8.98 8.28 -0.68
C PRO A 29 -8.47 9.27 0.38
N ASN A 30 -9.18 10.40 0.54
CA ASN A 30 -8.91 11.32 1.63
C ASN A 30 -9.33 10.68 2.98
N TYR A 31 -9.00 11.34 4.09
CA TYR A 31 -9.56 10.98 5.38
C TYR A 31 -11.06 11.27 5.39
N GLU A 32 -11.86 10.23 5.56
CA GLU A 32 -13.31 10.32 5.69
C GLU A 32 -13.70 10.10 7.15
N TYR A 33 -14.57 10.96 7.69
CA TYR A 33 -14.89 10.98 9.12
C TYR A 33 -16.22 10.30 9.43
N THR A 34 -17.13 10.26 8.46
CA THR A 34 -18.47 9.67 8.63
C THR A 34 -18.77 8.60 7.59
N LEU A 35 -19.74 7.73 7.92
CA LEU A 35 -20.30 6.78 6.96
C LEU A 35 -20.99 7.49 5.78
N ALA A 36 -21.53 8.69 6.00
CA ALA A 36 -22.15 9.49 4.95
C ALA A 36 -21.10 9.94 3.93
N ASP A 37 -19.93 10.37 4.38
CA ASP A 37 -18.82 10.77 3.50
C ASP A 37 -18.38 9.60 2.62
N LEU A 38 -18.20 8.41 3.22
CA LEU A 38 -17.84 7.18 2.50
C LEU A 38 -18.89 6.78 1.44
N ARG A 39 -20.18 6.94 1.75
CA ARG A 39 -21.29 6.67 0.80
C ARG A 39 -21.29 7.68 -0.34
N ASN A 40 -21.20 8.97 -0.03
CA ASN A 40 -21.16 10.05 -1.01
C ASN A 40 -19.97 9.91 -1.96
N MET A 41 -18.79 9.60 -1.41
CA MET A 41 -17.58 9.33 -2.17
C MET A 41 -17.80 8.19 -3.16
N SER A 42 -18.37 7.06 -2.71
CA SER A 42 -18.64 5.90 -3.56
C SER A 42 -19.66 6.17 -4.66
N ALA A 43 -20.77 6.84 -4.31
CA ALA A 43 -21.80 7.25 -5.28
C ALA A 43 -21.25 8.19 -6.36
N LYS A 44 -20.40 9.15 -5.95
CA LYS A 44 -19.71 10.07 -6.87
C LYS A 44 -18.87 9.31 -7.90
N ARG A 45 -18.15 8.26 -7.49
CA ARG A 45 -17.35 7.42 -8.41
C ARG A 45 -18.22 6.75 -9.46
N LYS A 46 -19.31 6.10 -9.05
CA LYS A 46 -20.23 5.42 -9.98
C LYS A 46 -20.84 6.40 -10.97
N ARG A 47 -21.38 7.53 -10.49
CA ARG A 47 -21.91 8.59 -11.38
C ARG A 47 -20.86 9.03 -12.39
N LYS A 48 -19.64 9.31 -11.93
CA LYS A 48 -18.57 9.76 -12.83
C LYS A 48 -18.18 8.71 -13.87
N PHE A 49 -18.19 7.43 -13.50
CA PHE A 49 -17.92 6.35 -14.42
C PHE A 49 -18.99 6.26 -15.51
N ILE A 50 -20.27 6.35 -15.13
CA ILE A 50 -21.41 6.36 -16.05
C ILE A 50 -21.33 7.57 -17.00
N GLU A 51 -21.06 8.76 -16.48
CA GLU A 51 -20.83 9.97 -17.29
C GLU A 51 -19.71 9.76 -18.32
N MET A 52 -18.59 9.13 -17.93
CA MET A 52 -17.48 8.85 -18.83
C MET A 52 -17.84 7.85 -19.92
N MET A 53 -18.66 6.84 -19.61
CA MET A 53 -19.17 5.91 -20.62
C MET A 53 -20.05 6.64 -21.65
N HIS A 54 -21.00 7.44 -21.19
CA HIS A 54 -21.87 8.23 -22.07
C HIS A 54 -21.06 9.20 -22.94
N ALA A 55 -20.07 9.89 -22.37
CA ALA A 55 -19.20 10.79 -23.12
C ALA A 55 -18.36 10.09 -24.20
N LYS A 56 -18.20 8.77 -24.11
CA LYS A 56 -17.52 7.93 -25.11
C LYS A 56 -18.49 7.20 -26.05
N GLY A 57 -19.79 7.50 -25.97
CA GLY A 57 -20.82 6.84 -26.77
C GLY A 57 -21.02 5.36 -26.40
N LEU A 58 -20.62 4.95 -25.20
CA LEU A 58 -20.77 3.58 -24.73
C LEU A 58 -22.13 3.42 -24.03
N GLU A 59 -22.86 2.37 -24.39
CA GLU A 59 -24.05 1.96 -23.66
C GLU A 59 -23.68 1.49 -22.26
N VAL A 60 -24.47 1.90 -21.27
CA VAL A 60 -24.28 1.51 -19.87
C VAL A 60 -25.10 0.24 -19.62
N PRO A 61 -24.47 -0.92 -19.40
CA PRO A 61 -25.21 -2.15 -19.19
C PRO A 61 -26.11 -2.04 -17.96
N ALA A 62 -27.36 -2.54 -18.02
CA ALA A 62 -28.27 -2.55 -16.87
C ALA A 62 -27.63 -3.18 -15.63
N LYS A 63 -26.90 -4.29 -15.82
CA LYS A 63 -26.12 -4.97 -14.76
C LYS A 63 -25.12 -4.06 -14.05
N LEU A 64 -24.59 -3.03 -14.72
CA LEU A 64 -23.66 -2.06 -14.13
C LEU A 64 -24.40 -1.03 -13.27
N GLN A 65 -25.60 -0.62 -13.69
CA GLN A 65 -26.47 0.27 -12.93
C GLN A 65 -26.89 -0.37 -11.60
N ASP A 66 -27.11 -1.68 -11.60
CA ASP A 66 -27.49 -2.44 -10.38
C ASP A 66 -26.29 -2.79 -9.49
N ARG A 67 -25.05 -2.53 -9.92
CA ARG A 67 -23.88 -2.77 -9.06
C ARG A 67 -23.85 -1.78 -7.91
N SER A 68 -23.45 -2.29 -6.74
CA SER A 68 -23.09 -1.46 -5.59
C SER A 68 -22.00 -0.45 -5.94
N ASP A 69 -22.20 0.80 -5.49
CA ASP A 69 -21.31 1.94 -5.69
C ASP A 69 -19.89 1.68 -5.15
N LEU A 70 -19.76 0.83 -4.13
CA LEU A 70 -18.48 0.41 -3.54
C LEU A 70 -17.54 -0.28 -4.55
N ARG A 71 -18.08 -0.79 -5.67
CA ARG A 71 -17.28 -1.48 -6.70
C ARG A 71 -16.46 -0.52 -7.58
N PHE A 72 -16.79 0.76 -7.59
CA PHE A 72 -16.16 1.75 -8.47
C PHE A 72 -14.88 2.36 -7.89
N MET A 73 -14.27 1.70 -6.88
CA MET A 73 -13.02 2.11 -6.27
C MET A 73 -11.88 1.15 -6.64
N PHE A 74 -10.88 1.67 -7.36
CA PHE A 74 -9.72 0.92 -7.88
C PHE A 74 -8.40 1.28 -7.17
N GLY A 75 -8.45 2.07 -6.09
CA GLY A 75 -7.29 2.46 -5.27
C GLY A 75 -6.81 1.41 -4.24
N ALA A 76 -5.88 1.81 -3.35
CA ALA A 76 -5.19 0.93 -2.38
C ALA A 76 -6.06 0.40 -1.27
N VAL A 77 -7.07 1.18 -0.91
CA VAL A 77 -7.90 0.89 0.24
C VAL A 77 -9.31 1.07 -0.24
N ARG A 78 -10.18 0.10 -0.03
CA ARG A 78 -11.61 0.26 -0.32
C ARG A 78 -12.45 -0.38 0.77
N VAL A 79 -13.65 0.13 0.96
CA VAL A 79 -14.69 -0.56 1.71
C VAL A 79 -15.43 -1.48 0.74
N ASN A 80 -15.59 -2.75 1.10
CA ASN A 80 -16.27 -3.73 0.26
C ASN A 80 -17.75 -3.91 0.64
N ARG A 81 -18.45 -4.75 -0.13
CA ARG A 81 -19.90 -4.96 0.05
C ARG A 81 -20.29 -5.52 1.42
N VAL A 82 -19.39 -6.25 2.08
CA VAL A 82 -19.63 -6.82 3.42
C VAL A 82 -19.23 -5.86 4.55
N GLY A 83 -18.82 -4.62 4.21
CA GLY A 83 -18.48 -3.59 5.19
C GLY A 83 -17.08 -3.73 5.78
N THR A 84 -16.18 -4.50 5.15
CA THR A 84 -14.78 -4.60 5.58
C THR A 84 -13.86 -3.73 4.71
N ILE A 85 -12.69 -3.40 5.26
CA ILE A 85 -11.63 -2.69 4.54
C ILE A 85 -10.79 -3.71 3.79
N GLU A 86 -10.65 -3.49 2.49
CA GLU A 86 -9.73 -4.25 1.64
C GLU A 86 -8.49 -3.42 1.34
N TYR A 87 -7.34 -3.93 1.77
CA TYR A 87 -6.04 -3.40 1.39
C TYR A 87 -5.54 -4.08 0.11
N ARG A 88 -5.22 -3.28 -0.89
CA ARG A 88 -4.83 -3.64 -2.26
C ARG A 88 -3.51 -2.97 -2.64
N GLY A 89 -2.75 -2.56 -1.63
CA GLY A 89 -1.52 -1.80 -1.80
C GLY A 89 -0.30 -2.65 -2.13
N THR A 90 -0.34 -3.94 -1.79
CA THR A 90 0.78 -4.88 -1.91
C THR A 90 0.88 -5.49 -3.30
N ASP A 91 2.09 -5.52 -3.83
CA ASP A 91 2.45 -6.40 -4.95
C ASP A 91 2.42 -7.87 -4.52
N MET A 92 2.46 -8.79 -5.50
CA MET A 92 2.72 -10.19 -5.21
C MET A 92 4.09 -10.32 -4.55
N ASN A 93 4.15 -11.05 -3.44
CA ASN A 93 5.34 -11.16 -2.61
C ASN A 93 5.38 -12.52 -1.91
N TYR A 94 6.49 -12.82 -1.24
CA TYR A 94 6.63 -14.02 -0.44
C TYR A 94 5.58 -14.06 0.68
N PRO A 95 5.01 -15.25 1.00
CA PRO A 95 3.98 -15.41 2.01
C PRO A 95 4.31 -14.77 3.37
N SER A 96 5.58 -14.83 3.80
CA SER A 96 6.02 -14.22 5.05
C SER A 96 5.73 -12.71 5.12
N TYR A 97 5.99 -11.98 4.03
CA TYR A 97 5.72 -10.54 3.95
C TYR A 97 4.24 -10.23 3.84
N LEU A 98 3.47 -11.03 3.09
CA LEU A 98 2.01 -10.85 2.97
C LEU A 98 1.32 -11.04 4.32
N LEU A 99 1.70 -12.09 5.06
CA LEU A 99 1.16 -12.37 6.38
C LEU A 99 1.63 -11.36 7.42
N ALA A 100 2.92 -10.99 7.42
CA ALA A 100 3.44 -9.98 8.34
C ALA A 100 2.73 -8.63 8.12
N THR A 101 2.47 -8.24 6.87
CA THR A 101 1.76 -6.99 6.53
C THR A 101 0.31 -7.04 7.01
N SER A 102 -0.38 -8.15 6.71
CA SER A 102 -1.76 -8.36 7.17
C SER A 102 -1.85 -8.35 8.70
N TYR A 103 -0.85 -8.93 9.37
CA TYR A 103 -0.78 -8.97 10.82
C TYR A 103 -0.46 -7.60 11.43
N LEU A 104 0.43 -6.83 10.82
CA LEU A 104 0.73 -5.44 11.21
C LEU A 104 -0.53 -4.58 11.16
N ILE A 105 -1.28 -4.66 10.05
CA ILE A 105 -2.55 -3.94 9.87
C ILE A 105 -3.56 -4.36 10.94
N LYS A 106 -3.72 -5.68 11.16
CA LYS A 106 -4.60 -6.20 12.22
C LYS A 106 -4.23 -5.64 13.59
N LEU A 107 -2.95 -5.66 13.96
CA LEU A 107 -2.51 -5.17 15.26
C LEU A 107 -2.70 -3.65 15.40
N ALA A 108 -2.49 -2.88 14.32
CA ALA A 108 -2.80 -1.45 14.32
C ALA A 108 -4.29 -1.20 14.60
N PHE A 109 -5.19 -1.93 13.94
CA PHE A 109 -6.63 -1.84 14.21
C PHE A 109 -7.00 -2.31 15.62
N ASP A 110 -6.40 -3.40 16.09
CA ASP A 110 -6.62 -3.91 17.44
C ASP A 110 -6.20 -2.87 18.48
N GLU A 111 -5.08 -2.17 18.26
CA GLU A 111 -4.60 -1.11 19.15
C GLU A 111 -5.58 0.06 19.20
N ILE A 112 -5.95 0.59 18.03
CA ILE A 112 -6.91 1.69 17.91
C ILE A 112 -8.22 1.35 18.62
N LYS A 113 -8.75 0.14 18.39
CA LYS A 113 -10.04 -0.28 18.95
C LYS A 113 -9.97 -0.52 20.46
N LYS A 114 -8.96 -1.25 20.95
CA LYS A 114 -8.87 -1.61 22.37
C LYS A 114 -8.62 -0.41 23.27
N GLN A 115 -7.87 0.56 22.77
CA GLN A 115 -7.50 1.77 23.50
C GLN A 115 -8.45 2.94 23.18
N ASN A 116 -9.49 2.72 22.38
CA ASN A 116 -10.45 3.75 21.94
C ASN A 116 -9.76 5.01 21.38
N LEU A 117 -8.72 4.82 20.56
CA LEU A 117 -7.89 5.93 20.07
C LEU A 117 -8.61 6.73 18.99
N GLN A 118 -8.56 8.05 19.12
CA GLN A 118 -8.96 8.98 18.08
C GLN A 118 -7.80 9.23 17.12
N MET A 119 -8.02 8.94 15.84
CA MET A 119 -7.04 9.20 14.78
C MET A 119 -7.28 10.60 14.21
N LEU A 120 -6.31 11.51 14.32
CA LEU A 120 -6.46 12.91 13.93
C LEU A 120 -5.37 13.35 12.94
N PRO A 121 -5.72 13.65 11.67
CA PRO A 121 -4.80 14.31 10.75
C PRO A 121 -4.40 15.69 11.27
N SER A 122 -3.11 15.97 11.39
CA SER A 122 -2.57 17.21 11.97
C SER A 122 -1.13 17.44 11.53
N ASP A 123 -0.67 18.69 11.56
CA ASP A 123 0.73 19.05 11.29
C ASP A 123 1.71 18.40 12.28
N ILE A 124 1.26 18.04 13.48
CA ILE A 124 2.05 17.22 14.42
C ILE A 124 2.46 15.90 13.76
N GLY A 125 1.57 15.29 12.97
CA GLY A 125 1.84 14.04 12.26
C GLY A 125 2.83 14.19 11.09
N LEU A 126 3.20 15.41 10.69
CA LEU A 126 4.25 15.64 9.68
C LEU A 126 5.63 15.32 10.25
N THR A 127 5.88 15.75 11.49
CA THR A 127 7.18 15.60 12.18
C THR A 127 7.21 14.33 13.02
N GLU A 128 6.10 14.00 13.67
CA GLU A 128 5.97 12.86 14.58
C GLU A 128 4.75 11.99 14.18
N PRO A 129 4.83 11.25 13.05
CA PRO A 129 3.74 10.40 12.61
C PRO A 129 3.41 9.34 13.69
N PHE A 130 2.12 9.15 13.97
CA PHE A 130 1.61 8.25 15.01
C PHE A 130 2.06 8.61 16.45
N LYS A 131 2.43 9.88 16.69
CA LYS A 131 2.55 10.40 18.05
C LYS A 131 1.22 10.25 18.78
N ARG A 132 1.28 9.76 20.02
CA ARG A 132 0.12 9.59 20.89
C ARG A 132 0.18 10.62 22.01
N GLU A 133 -0.89 11.39 22.19
CA GLU A 133 -1.12 12.30 23.32
C GLU A 133 -2.49 11.98 23.91
N GLY A 134 -2.52 11.39 25.12
CA GLY A 134 -3.74 10.82 25.68
C GLY A 134 -4.32 9.73 24.78
N ASP A 135 -5.57 9.92 24.37
CA ASP A 135 -6.30 9.02 23.47
C ASP A 135 -6.24 9.46 22.01
N THR A 136 -5.54 10.55 21.69
CA THR A 136 -5.37 11.04 20.33
C THR A 136 -4.06 10.53 19.73
N VAL A 137 -4.14 10.02 18.49
CA VAL A 137 -2.99 9.66 17.66
C VAL A 137 -2.96 10.55 16.44
N TYR A 138 -1.87 11.28 16.26
CA TYR A 138 -1.72 12.22 15.15
C TYR A 138 -1.23 11.53 13.89
N LEU A 139 -1.93 11.79 12.78
CA LEU A 139 -1.60 11.31 11.45
C LEU A 139 -1.08 12.47 10.59
N PRO A 140 -0.20 12.21 9.61
CA PRO A 140 0.13 13.24 8.64
C PRO A 140 -1.11 13.70 7.87
N PRO A 141 -1.24 14.98 7.52
CA PRO A 141 -2.27 15.47 6.61
C PRO A 141 -2.21 14.75 5.26
N PHE A 142 -3.33 14.69 4.55
CA PHE A 142 -3.47 13.87 3.33
C PHE A 142 -2.46 14.22 2.23
N TYR A 143 -2.12 15.51 2.06
CA TYR A 143 -1.12 15.92 1.06
C TYR A 143 0.25 15.29 1.33
N GLN A 144 0.62 15.11 2.61
CA GLN A 144 1.87 14.47 2.99
C GLN A 144 1.81 12.97 2.73
N VAL A 145 0.66 12.33 2.96
CA VAL A 145 0.46 10.90 2.62
C VAL A 145 0.59 10.67 1.11
N LYS A 146 0.02 11.55 0.27
CA LYS A 146 0.20 11.50 -1.19
C LYS A 146 1.66 11.68 -1.61
N ARG A 147 2.40 12.56 -0.94
CA ARG A 147 3.84 12.70 -1.16
C ARG A 147 4.60 11.43 -0.75
N LEU A 148 4.26 10.83 0.39
CA LEU A 148 4.84 9.57 0.85
C LEU A 148 4.56 8.42 -0.13
N GLU A 149 3.34 8.32 -0.67
CA GLU A 149 2.98 7.35 -1.73
C GLU A 149 3.96 7.49 -2.91
N ARG A 150 4.13 8.70 -3.45
CA ARG A 150 5.08 8.97 -4.54
C ARG A 150 6.53 8.62 -4.18
N CYS A 151 7.00 9.03 -3.01
CA CYS A 151 8.35 8.73 -2.57
C CYS A 151 8.58 7.23 -2.40
N SER A 152 7.58 6.50 -1.88
CA SER A 152 7.66 5.06 -1.64
C SER A 152 7.77 4.29 -2.95
N THR A 153 7.01 4.68 -3.97
CA THR A 153 7.07 4.07 -5.30
C THR A 153 8.40 4.31 -6.01
N LEU A 154 8.98 5.50 -5.83
CA LEU A 154 10.21 5.89 -6.53
C LEU A 154 11.48 5.39 -5.86
N ARG A 155 11.50 5.38 -4.53
CA ARG A 155 12.73 5.22 -3.74
C ARG A 155 12.60 4.20 -2.61
N GLY A 156 11.41 3.66 -2.36
CA GLY A 156 11.17 2.72 -1.26
C GLY A 156 11.72 3.23 0.07
N LEU A 157 12.46 2.37 0.76
CA LEU A 157 13.09 2.66 2.05
C LEU A 157 14.43 3.43 1.93
N ALA A 158 14.92 3.71 0.72
CA ALA A 158 16.01 4.67 0.54
C ALA A 158 15.53 6.12 0.77
N SER A 159 14.22 6.38 0.70
CA SER A 159 13.63 7.67 1.05
C SER A 159 13.52 7.82 2.58
N LYS A 160 14.28 8.74 3.16
CA LYS A 160 14.24 9.05 4.61
C LYS A 160 12.80 9.28 5.12
N PRO A 161 11.95 10.13 4.48
CA PRO A 161 10.55 10.30 4.92
C PRO A 161 9.72 9.01 4.94
N VAL A 162 9.94 8.10 3.97
CA VAL A 162 9.20 6.83 3.89
C VAL A 162 9.64 5.89 5.00
N THR A 163 10.95 5.80 5.22
CA THR A 163 11.53 4.97 6.28
C THR A 163 11.14 5.44 7.66
N GLU A 164 11.16 6.75 7.91
CA GLU A 164 10.71 7.34 9.18
C GLU A 164 9.22 7.05 9.42
N TYR A 165 8.37 7.32 8.43
CA TYR A 165 6.93 7.03 8.53
C TYR A 165 6.64 5.55 8.78
N SER A 166 7.30 4.66 8.04
CA SER A 166 7.11 3.20 8.17
C SER A 166 7.64 2.68 9.52
N SER A 167 8.75 3.23 10.00
CA SER A 167 9.31 2.88 11.32
C SER A 167 8.42 3.39 12.45
N ALA A 168 7.82 4.57 12.30
CA ALA A 168 6.88 5.11 13.27
C ALA A 168 5.60 4.27 13.36
N LEU A 169 5.03 3.86 12.22
CA LEU A 169 3.90 2.91 12.18
C LEU A 169 4.27 1.59 12.87
N PHE A 170 5.45 1.04 12.56
CA PHE A 170 5.91 -0.20 13.15
C PHE A 170 6.05 -0.07 14.67
N SER A 171 6.69 0.99 15.15
CA SER A 171 6.82 1.31 16.58
C SER A 171 5.47 1.51 17.26
N PHE A 172 4.52 2.20 16.62
CA PHE A 172 3.15 2.38 17.11
C PHE A 172 2.50 1.02 17.39
N VAL A 173 2.58 0.09 16.43
CA VAL A 173 2.03 -1.26 16.58
C VAL A 173 2.74 -2.07 17.66
N LEU A 174 4.07 -1.91 17.80
CA LEU A 174 4.85 -2.69 18.76
C LEU A 174 4.57 -2.36 20.23
N ARG A 175 3.94 -1.21 20.54
CA ARG A 175 3.62 -0.79 21.91
C ARG A 175 2.75 -1.82 22.65
N THR A 176 1.86 -2.49 21.94
CA THR A 176 0.94 -3.49 22.53
C THR A 176 1.07 -4.89 21.95
N ALA A 177 2.01 -5.08 21.00
CA ALA A 177 2.34 -6.39 20.43
C ALA A 177 2.98 -7.30 21.48
N LYS A 178 2.38 -8.48 21.70
CA LYS A 178 2.94 -9.53 22.58
C LYS A 178 4.19 -10.13 21.94
N ARG A 179 5.01 -10.84 22.73
CA ARG A 179 6.24 -11.50 22.23
C ARG A 179 6.00 -12.38 20.99
N LYS A 180 4.89 -13.12 20.95
CA LYS A 180 4.51 -13.95 19.79
C LYS A 180 4.19 -13.12 18.55
N ASP A 181 3.62 -11.94 18.74
CA ASP A 181 3.26 -11.02 17.66
C ASP A 181 4.50 -10.43 17.01
N ARG A 182 5.51 -10.08 17.83
CA ARG A 182 6.81 -9.58 17.37
C ARG A 182 7.51 -10.56 16.43
N LYS A 183 7.46 -11.87 16.73
CA LYS A 183 8.02 -12.91 15.84
C LYS A 183 7.34 -12.94 14.46
N ARG A 184 6.02 -12.72 14.41
CA ARG A 184 5.25 -12.69 13.15
C ARG A 184 5.54 -11.44 12.32
N LEU A 185 6.01 -10.38 12.97
CA LEU A 185 6.41 -9.13 12.34
C LEU A 185 7.90 -9.07 11.95
N GLU A 186 8.66 -10.13 12.22
CA GLU A 186 10.10 -10.20 11.96
C GLU A 186 10.48 -9.89 10.49
N PRO A 187 9.74 -10.36 9.46
CA PRO A 187 10.05 -9.98 8.08
C PRO A 187 10.04 -8.46 7.85
N ILE A 188 9.04 -7.75 8.39
CA ILE A 188 8.94 -6.29 8.28
C ILE A 188 10.02 -5.60 9.12
N SER A 189 10.27 -6.09 10.33
CA SER A 189 11.34 -5.58 11.19
C SER A 189 12.69 -5.58 10.47
N ARG A 190 13.04 -6.72 9.85
CA ARG A 190 14.28 -6.87 9.09
C ARG A 190 14.33 -5.94 7.89
N MET A 191 13.24 -5.83 7.14
CA MET A 191 13.14 -4.93 5.98
C MET A 191 13.43 -3.47 6.37
N LEU A 192 12.88 -3.01 7.49
CA LEU A 192 13.09 -1.65 8.01
C LEU A 192 14.52 -1.44 8.54
N GLN A 193 15.06 -2.42 9.27
CA GLN A 193 16.44 -2.35 9.79
C GLN A 193 17.47 -2.31 8.67
N GLN A 194 17.30 -3.16 7.65
CA GLN A 194 18.19 -3.23 6.50
C GLN A 194 17.93 -2.12 5.48
N LYS A 195 16.81 -1.40 5.60
CA LYS A 195 16.30 -0.42 4.62
C LYS A 195 16.26 -1.00 3.21
N LYS A 196 15.92 -2.29 3.09
CA LYS A 196 15.98 -3.05 1.86
C LYS A 196 14.67 -3.79 1.63
N THR A 197 14.01 -3.49 0.52
CA THR A 197 12.78 -4.12 0.08
C THR A 197 13.05 -5.31 -0.83
N VAL A 198 12.01 -6.12 -1.10
CA VAL A 198 12.12 -7.22 -2.09
C VAL A 198 12.43 -6.68 -3.49
N SER A 199 11.92 -5.50 -3.84
CA SER A 199 12.28 -4.82 -5.08
C SER A 199 13.77 -4.50 -5.12
N ASP A 200 14.36 -4.00 -4.03
CA ASP A 200 15.81 -3.72 -3.97
C ASP A 200 16.65 -4.99 -4.18
N GLU A 201 16.22 -6.14 -3.64
CA GLU A 201 16.89 -7.42 -3.87
C GLU A 201 16.84 -7.85 -5.35
N ILE A 202 15.70 -7.67 -6.02
CA ILE A 202 15.55 -7.95 -7.45
C ILE A 202 16.46 -7.02 -8.26
N LEU A 203 16.49 -5.72 -7.94
CA LEU A 203 17.34 -4.74 -8.63
C LEU A 203 18.83 -5.05 -8.40
N ASP A 204 19.21 -5.48 -7.21
CA ASP A 204 20.58 -5.89 -6.90
C ASP A 204 20.99 -7.15 -7.65
N TYR A 205 20.08 -8.12 -7.84
CA TYR A 205 20.33 -9.29 -8.68
C TYR A 205 20.70 -8.85 -10.10
N VAL A 206 19.88 -7.99 -10.71
CA VAL A 206 20.13 -7.49 -12.09
C VAL A 206 21.47 -6.76 -12.18
N LYS A 207 21.78 -5.90 -11.18
CA LYS A 207 23.07 -5.18 -11.12
C LYS A 207 24.26 -6.12 -10.99
N LYS A 208 24.16 -7.17 -10.18
CA LYS A 208 25.22 -8.18 -10.01
C LYS A 208 25.53 -8.93 -11.30
N GLN A 209 24.56 -9.05 -12.20
CA GLN A 209 24.77 -9.61 -13.53
C GLN A 209 25.41 -8.61 -14.52
N GLY A 210 25.75 -7.39 -14.08
CA GLY A 210 26.40 -6.37 -14.91
C GLY A 210 25.43 -5.48 -15.69
N HIS A 211 24.12 -5.54 -15.40
CA HIS A 211 23.11 -4.79 -16.15
C HIS A 211 22.51 -3.63 -15.34
N GLY A 212 22.30 -2.50 -16.02
CA GLY A 212 21.51 -1.40 -15.49
C GLY A 212 20.00 -1.67 -15.57
N LEU A 213 19.21 -0.79 -14.95
CA LEU A 213 17.74 -0.89 -14.87
C LEU A 213 16.99 -0.52 -16.17
N GLY A 214 17.71 -0.43 -17.29
CA GLY A 214 17.17 -0.13 -18.61
C GLY A 214 16.56 -1.36 -19.27
N LYS A 215 16.93 -1.63 -20.52
CA LYS A 215 16.55 -2.90 -21.18
C LYS A 215 17.38 -4.03 -20.60
N VAL A 216 16.77 -4.81 -19.71
CA VAL A 216 17.36 -6.03 -19.14
C VAL A 216 17.11 -7.20 -20.10
N PRO A 217 18.14 -7.97 -20.50
CA PRO A 217 17.97 -9.17 -21.33
C PRO A 217 17.03 -10.20 -20.72
N ASN A 218 16.29 -10.93 -21.56
CA ASN A 218 15.33 -11.95 -21.13
C ASN A 218 16.00 -13.08 -20.34
N GLU A 219 17.26 -13.40 -20.67
CA GLU A 219 18.05 -14.42 -19.98
C GLU A 219 18.23 -14.09 -18.49
N ILE A 220 18.42 -12.81 -18.18
CA ILE A 220 18.58 -12.31 -16.80
C ILE A 220 17.24 -12.26 -16.09
N LEU A 221 16.18 -11.82 -16.78
CA LEU A 221 14.83 -11.83 -16.22
C LEU A 221 14.37 -13.25 -15.87
N ARG A 222 14.73 -14.24 -16.69
CA ARG A 222 14.54 -15.65 -16.37
C ARG A 222 15.33 -16.06 -15.13
N GLY A 223 16.58 -15.62 -14.99
CA GLY A 223 17.38 -15.84 -13.78
C GLY A 223 16.73 -15.26 -12.53
N VAL A 224 16.21 -14.03 -12.59
CA VAL A 224 15.44 -13.40 -11.51
C VAL A 224 14.20 -14.23 -11.16
N ALA A 225 13.48 -14.73 -12.16
CA ALA A 225 12.28 -15.52 -11.93
C ALA A 225 12.58 -16.87 -11.25
N LEU A 226 13.67 -17.54 -11.67
CA LEU A 226 14.12 -18.79 -11.06
C LEU A 226 14.59 -18.57 -9.61
N ASP A 227 15.42 -17.56 -9.37
CA ASP A 227 15.86 -17.18 -8.01
C ASP A 227 14.66 -16.87 -7.11
N SER A 228 13.71 -16.06 -7.61
CA SER A 228 12.50 -15.72 -6.85
C SER A 228 11.63 -16.95 -6.58
N SER A 229 11.55 -17.90 -7.51
CA SER A 229 10.79 -19.14 -7.32
C SER A 229 11.42 -20.05 -6.26
N GLU A 230 12.74 -20.19 -6.26
CA GLU A 230 13.45 -20.96 -5.24
C GLU A 230 13.27 -20.34 -3.85
N ARG A 231 13.46 -19.02 -3.76
CA ARG A 231 13.26 -18.25 -2.53
C ARG A 231 11.82 -18.33 -2.03
N LEU A 232 10.84 -18.34 -2.93
CA LEU A 232 9.43 -18.55 -2.59
C LEU A 232 9.21 -19.91 -1.93
N SER A 233 9.77 -20.98 -2.50
CA SER A 233 9.65 -22.33 -1.91
C SER A 233 10.21 -22.36 -0.49
N ILE A 234 11.39 -21.78 -0.28
CA ILE A 234 12.04 -21.68 1.04
C ILE A 234 11.20 -20.83 2.01
N ASP A 235 10.63 -19.71 1.54
CA ASP A 235 9.80 -18.83 2.36
C ASP A 235 8.49 -19.48 2.79
N VAL A 236 7.87 -20.28 1.92
CA VAL A 236 6.66 -21.05 2.25
C VAL A 236 6.92 -21.97 3.42
N GLU A 237 7.99 -22.76 3.39
CA GLU A 237 8.33 -23.68 4.50
C GLU A 237 8.59 -22.93 5.80
N LYS A 238 9.34 -21.82 5.75
CA LYS A 238 9.61 -20.98 6.91
C LYS A 238 8.33 -20.39 7.47
N THR A 239 7.44 -19.94 6.60
CA THR A 239 6.15 -19.34 6.96
C THR A 239 5.24 -20.35 7.65
N ILE A 240 5.14 -21.58 7.12
CA ILE A 240 4.37 -22.66 7.76
C ILE A 240 4.92 -22.93 9.18
N LYS A 241 6.23 -23.07 9.34
CA LYS A 241 6.87 -23.29 10.66
C LYS A 241 6.60 -22.14 11.64
N MET A 242 6.48 -20.89 11.14
CA MET A 242 6.15 -19.73 11.95
C MET A 242 4.69 -19.73 12.40
N LEU A 243 3.77 -20.23 11.57
CA LEU A 243 2.33 -20.28 11.89
C LEU A 243 1.97 -21.44 12.83
N SER A 244 2.69 -22.56 12.75
CA SER A 244 2.46 -23.74 13.60
C SER A 244 2.98 -23.62 15.04
N ARG A 245 3.47 -22.43 15.45
CA ARG A 245 4.04 -22.14 16.78
C ARG A 245 3.27 -21.00 17.46
#